data_AF-A0A1H8DD03-F1
#
_entry.id   AF-A0A1H8DD03-F1
#
_cell.length_a   1.000
_cell.length_b   1.000
_cell.length_c   1.000
_cell.angle_alpha   90.00
_cell.angle_beta   90.00
_cell.angle_gamma   90.00
#
_symmetry.space_group_name_H-M   'P 1'
#
loop_
_entity.id
_entity.type
_entity.pdbx_description
1 polymer ?
#
loop_
_entity_poly.entity_id
_entity_poly.type
_entity_poly.pdbx_seq_one_letter_code
_entity_poly.pdbx_strand_id
1 'polypeptide(L)'
;MAPKVWGKIADSSAEPAPLADVKARLKAVIDIAAEEERLKYITGGAGQAMTYQQKSDEAKRYFAALEAGGTPEPSDFPLLSAEVGITAPTLGEVAAIVSGAFLQWQVIGSAIEAARLGTKASIEAAATASDAEAAANAVVWPG
;
A
#
# COMPACT_ATOMS: atom_id res chain seq x y z
N MET A 1 42.38 51.23 17.67
CA MET A 1 42.37 50.70 16.29
C MET A 1 42.84 49.24 16.37
N ALA A 2 42.15 48.20 15.90
CA ALA A 2 40.98 48.06 15.05
C ALA A 2 40.14 46.82 15.47
N PRO A 3 38.86 46.68 15.08
CA PRO A 3 38.00 45.59 15.50
C PRO A 3 38.25 44.31 14.67
N LYS A 4 38.19 43.14 15.31
CA LYS A 4 38.13 41.84 14.63
C LYS A 4 36.76 41.72 13.95
N VAL A 5 36.78 41.76 12.62
CA VAL A 5 35.62 41.46 11.79
C VAL A 5 35.39 39.95 11.84
N TRP A 6 34.34 39.50 12.53
CA TRP A 6 33.84 38.14 12.34
C TRP A 6 33.21 38.06 10.95
N GLY A 7 33.73 37.12 10.16
CA GLY A 7 33.31 36.88 8.78
C GLY A 7 31.81 36.67 8.70
N LYS A 8 31.20 37.30 7.70
CA LYS A 8 29.81 37.07 7.29
C LYS A 8 29.55 35.57 7.24
N ILE A 9 28.57 35.13 8.02
CA ILE A 9 27.93 33.83 7.83
C ILE A 9 27.43 33.84 6.39
N ALA A 10 27.93 32.91 5.57
CA ALA A 10 27.48 32.75 4.20
C ALA A 10 25.97 32.56 4.23
N ASP A 11 25.27 33.54 3.65
CA ASP A 11 23.87 33.40 3.26
C ASP A 11 23.80 32.16 2.37
N SER A 12 23.17 31.10 2.86
CA SER A 12 22.97 29.87 2.09
C SER A 12 21.83 30.14 1.09
N SER A 13 22.15 30.90 0.04
CA SER A 13 21.30 31.11 -1.12
C SER A 13 21.29 29.86 -2.00
N ALA A 14 20.83 28.73 -1.46
CA ALA A 14 20.50 27.59 -2.29
C ALA A 14 19.31 27.98 -3.17
N GLU A 15 19.49 27.99 -4.49
CA GLU A 15 18.37 28.21 -5.40
C GLU A 15 17.27 27.17 -5.14
N PRO A 16 16.00 27.57 -5.22
CA PRO A 16 14.90 26.64 -5.02
C PRO A 16 15.02 25.48 -6.00
N ALA A 17 14.82 24.26 -5.51
CA ALA A 17 14.87 23.07 -6.34
C ALA A 17 13.91 23.21 -7.54
N PRO A 18 14.29 22.75 -8.74
CA PRO A 18 13.41 22.71 -9.89
C PRO A 18 12.07 22.05 -9.56
N LEU A 19 10.97 22.60 -10.09
CA LEU A 19 9.61 22.07 -9.84
C LEU A 19 9.50 20.57 -10.14
N ALA A 20 10.17 20.09 -11.19
CA ALA A 20 10.20 18.68 -11.53
C ALA A 20 10.77 17.81 -10.39
N ASP A 21 11.83 18.26 -9.73
CA ASP A 21 12.47 17.55 -8.61
C ASP A 21 11.57 17.56 -7.37
N VAL A 22 10.90 18.70 -7.11
CA VAL A 22 9.90 18.81 -6.03
C VAL A 22 8.76 17.81 -6.26
N LYS A 23 8.19 17.76 -7.47
CA LYS A 23 7.13 16.81 -7.82
C LYS A 23 7.60 15.37 -7.68
N ALA A 24 8.80 15.04 -8.16
CA ALA A 24 9.36 13.68 -8.05
C ALA A 24 9.50 13.25 -6.59
N ARG A 25 10.06 14.11 -5.73
CA ARG A 25 10.20 13.87 -4.29
C ARG A 25 8.85 13.68 -3.62
N LEU A 26 7.88 14.56 -3.87
CA LEU A 26 6.54 14.47 -3.25
C LEU A 26 5.81 13.20 -3.68
N LYS A 27 5.89 12.81 -4.96
CA LYS A 27 5.32 11.54 -5.44
C LYS A 27 5.93 10.32 -4.74
N ALA A 28 7.24 10.34 -4.48
CA ALA A 28 7.90 9.28 -3.72
C ALA A 28 7.44 9.24 -2.26
N VAL A 29 7.25 10.39 -1.62
CA VAL A 29 6.66 10.48 -0.26
C VAL A 29 5.26 9.88 -0.24
N ILE A 30 4.42 10.17 -1.23
CA ILE A 30 3.07 9.58 -1.34
C ILE A 30 3.12 8.06 -1.55
N ASP A 31 4.09 7.54 -2.30
CA ASP A 31 4.25 6.09 -2.47
C ASP A 31 4.66 5.40 -1.14
N ILE A 32 5.52 6.05 -0.33
CA ILE A 32 5.90 5.56 1.01
C ILE A 32 4.70 5.61 1.96
N ALA A 33 4.00 6.75 2.04
CA ALA A 33 2.84 6.91 2.91
C ALA A 33 1.71 5.93 2.55
N ALA A 34 1.51 5.64 1.25
CA ALA A 34 0.57 4.62 0.84
C ALA A 34 0.94 3.23 1.38
N GLU A 35 2.23 2.89 1.39
CA GLU A 35 2.67 1.61 1.95
C GLU A 35 2.51 1.57 3.48
N GLU A 36 2.86 2.65 4.18
CA GLU A 36 2.59 2.79 5.61
C GLU A 36 1.10 2.59 5.93
N GLU A 37 0.21 3.12 5.09
CA GLU A 37 -1.24 2.92 5.22
C GLU A 37 -1.63 1.45 5.02
N ARG A 38 -1.10 0.78 3.97
CA ARG A 38 -1.36 -0.65 3.73
C ARG A 38 -0.94 -1.52 4.91
N LEU A 39 0.21 -1.21 5.52
CA LEU A 39 0.77 -1.97 6.63
C LEU A 39 -0.06 -1.91 7.93
N LYS A 40 -1.08 -1.05 8.01
CA LYS A 40 -2.09 -1.08 9.10
C LYS A 40 -3.05 -2.27 8.96
N TYR A 41 -3.21 -2.81 7.75
CA TYR A 41 -4.19 -3.85 7.43
C TYR A 41 -3.56 -5.20 7.04
N ILE A 42 -2.32 -5.18 6.56
CA ILE A 42 -1.61 -6.37 6.10
C ILE A 42 -0.19 -6.45 6.65
N THR A 43 0.37 -7.66 6.63
CA THR A 43 1.79 -7.87 6.94
C THR A 43 2.64 -7.66 5.70
N GLY A 44 3.68 -6.82 5.81
CA GLY A 44 4.61 -6.51 4.73
C GLY A 44 5.57 -7.65 4.38
N GLY A 45 6.20 -7.52 3.21
CA GLY A 45 7.23 -8.43 2.72
C GLY A 45 6.79 -9.25 1.51
N ALA A 46 7.67 -9.36 0.51
CA ALA A 46 7.33 -10.00 -0.77
C ALA A 46 6.94 -11.48 -0.63
N GLY A 47 7.67 -12.24 0.20
CA GLY A 47 7.34 -13.65 0.48
C GLY A 47 5.97 -13.82 1.14
N GLN A 48 5.64 -12.93 2.06
CA GLN A 48 4.35 -12.92 2.75
C GLN A 48 3.21 -12.54 1.80
N ALA A 49 3.41 -11.52 0.95
CA ALA A 49 2.46 -11.12 -0.06
C ALA A 49 2.16 -12.24 -1.06
N MET A 50 3.20 -12.94 -1.56
CA MET A 50 3.02 -14.12 -2.42
C MET A 50 2.19 -15.21 -1.74
N THR A 51 2.43 -15.46 -0.45
CA THR A 51 1.68 -16.46 0.34
C THR A 51 0.20 -16.07 0.44
N TYR A 52 -0.12 -14.81 0.74
CA TYR A 52 -1.51 -14.34 0.83
C TYR A 52 -2.23 -14.36 -0.53
N GLN A 53 -1.54 -14.03 -1.61
CA GLN A 53 -2.09 -14.12 -2.97
C GLN A 53 -2.44 -15.57 -3.32
N GLN A 54 -1.52 -16.51 -3.10
CA GLN A 54 -1.77 -17.93 -3.37
C GLN A 54 -2.92 -18.50 -2.51
N LYS A 55 -3.02 -18.11 -1.24
CA LYS A 55 -4.16 -18.47 -0.38
C LYS A 55 -5.48 -17.92 -0.91
N SER A 56 -5.50 -16.67 -1.38
CA SER A 56 -6.70 -16.05 -1.97
C SER A 56 -7.12 -16.78 -3.25
N ASP A 57 -6.16 -17.17 -4.08
CA ASP A 57 -6.40 -17.97 -5.30
C ASP A 57 -6.92 -19.38 -4.98
N GLU A 58 -6.34 -20.05 -3.97
CA GLU A 58 -6.85 -21.32 -3.46
C GLU A 58 -8.29 -21.22 -2.96
N ALA A 59 -8.61 -20.19 -2.16
CA ALA A 59 -9.96 -19.98 -1.64
C ALA A 59 -10.97 -19.75 -2.77
N LYS A 60 -10.60 -18.95 -3.78
CA LYS A 60 -11.41 -18.75 -4.98
C LYS A 60 -11.66 -20.05 -5.73
N ARG A 61 -10.63 -20.88 -5.94
CA ARG A 61 -10.76 -22.20 -6.59
C ARG A 61 -11.63 -23.16 -5.78
N TYR A 62 -11.51 -23.14 -4.45
CA TYR A 62 -12.31 -23.98 -3.56
C TYR A 62 -13.81 -23.70 -3.72
N PHE A 63 -14.21 -22.41 -3.67
CA PHE A 63 -15.61 -22.04 -3.87
C PHE A 63 -16.10 -22.31 -5.29
N ALA A 64 -15.29 -22.06 -6.31
CA ALA A 64 -15.66 -22.39 -7.69
C ALA A 64 -15.90 -23.90 -7.90
N ALA A 65 -15.11 -24.76 -7.24
CA ALA A 65 -15.32 -26.20 -7.27
C ALA A 65 -16.63 -26.62 -6.58
N LEU A 66 -16.97 -26.01 -5.45
CA LEU A 66 -18.27 -26.23 -4.79
C LEU A 66 -19.45 -25.77 -5.64
N GLU A 67 -19.35 -24.59 -6.25
CA GLU A 67 -20.38 -24.04 -7.15
C GLU A 67 -20.62 -24.95 -8.36
N ALA A 68 -19.57 -25.62 -8.85
CA ALA A 68 -19.66 -26.61 -9.92
C ALA A 68 -20.22 -27.97 -9.45
N GLY A 69 -20.58 -28.13 -8.18
CA GLY A 69 -21.07 -29.38 -7.60
C GLY A 69 -19.97 -30.41 -7.30
N GLY A 70 -18.71 -30.00 -7.31
CA GLY A 70 -17.57 -30.82 -6.95
C GLY A 70 -17.41 -31.01 -5.44
N THR A 71 -16.57 -31.96 -5.06
CA THR A 71 -16.08 -32.13 -3.68
C THR A 71 -14.60 -31.76 -3.66
N PRO A 72 -14.21 -30.57 -3.16
CA PRO A 72 -12.83 -30.12 -3.20
C PRO A 72 -11.95 -31.00 -2.31
N GLU A 73 -10.88 -31.57 -2.88
CA GLU A 73 -9.93 -32.41 -2.16
C GLU A 73 -8.83 -31.57 -1.51
N PRO A 74 -8.46 -31.80 -0.23
CA PRO A 74 -7.44 -31.00 0.45
C PRO A 74 -6.09 -30.90 -0.28
N SER A 75 -5.68 -31.94 -1.01
CA SER A 75 -4.43 -31.94 -1.79
C SER A 75 -4.38 -30.88 -2.88
N ASP A 76 -5.52 -30.37 -3.33
CA ASP A 76 -5.61 -29.33 -4.37
C ASP A 76 -5.49 -27.89 -3.80
N PHE A 77 -5.46 -27.79 -2.47
CA PHE A 77 -5.40 -26.54 -1.69
C PHE A 77 -4.36 -26.64 -0.57
N PRO A 78 -3.07 -26.87 -0.90
CA PRO A 78 -2.04 -27.17 0.09
C PRO A 78 -1.82 -26.03 1.10
N LEU A 79 -1.94 -24.75 0.70
CA LEU A 79 -1.75 -23.64 1.65
C LEU A 79 -2.93 -23.48 2.61
N LEU A 80 -4.16 -23.66 2.15
CA LEU A 80 -5.34 -23.64 3.03
C LEU A 80 -5.37 -24.88 3.93
N SER A 81 -5.04 -26.04 3.39
CA SER A 81 -5.02 -27.29 4.14
C SER A 81 -4.00 -27.28 5.28
N ALA A 82 -2.86 -26.60 5.09
CA ALA A 82 -1.85 -26.43 6.13
C ALA A 82 -2.35 -25.62 7.36
N GLU A 83 -3.46 -24.89 7.24
CA GLU A 83 -4.05 -24.11 8.33
C GLU A 83 -5.22 -24.80 9.03
N VAL A 84 -5.65 -25.97 8.55
CA VAL A 84 -6.73 -26.72 9.16
C VAL A 84 -6.33 -27.16 10.57
N GLY A 85 -7.16 -26.86 11.55
CA GLY A 85 -6.88 -27.06 12.98
C GLY A 85 -6.04 -25.95 13.63
N ILE A 86 -5.53 -24.98 12.86
CA ILE A 86 -4.80 -23.80 13.36
C ILE A 86 -5.69 -22.56 13.26
N THR A 87 -6.17 -22.27 12.05
CA THR A 87 -7.02 -21.10 11.76
C THR A 87 -8.49 -21.43 11.90
N ALA A 88 -8.92 -22.60 11.40
CA ALA A 88 -10.28 -23.11 11.56
C ALA A 88 -10.34 -24.64 11.48
N PRO A 89 -11.42 -25.28 11.99
CA PRO A 89 -11.54 -26.75 12.03
C PRO A 89 -11.57 -27.46 10.67
N THR A 90 -12.06 -26.80 9.61
CA THR A 90 -12.24 -27.41 8.28
C THR A 90 -11.61 -26.59 7.16
N LEU A 91 -11.29 -27.24 6.04
CA LEU A 91 -10.79 -26.57 4.82
C LEU A 91 -11.75 -25.48 4.33
N GLY A 92 -13.06 -25.75 4.37
CA GLY A 92 -14.08 -24.78 3.95
C GLY A 92 -14.13 -23.55 4.84
N GLU A 93 -13.98 -23.72 6.15
CA GLU A 93 -13.93 -22.58 7.08
C GLU A 93 -12.64 -21.76 6.90
N VAL A 94 -11.49 -22.41 6.69
CA VAL A 94 -10.24 -21.70 6.34
C VAL A 94 -10.42 -20.91 5.05
N ALA A 95 -10.98 -21.54 4.00
CA ALA A 95 -11.25 -20.88 2.72
C ALA A 95 -12.19 -19.67 2.89
N ALA A 96 -13.22 -19.78 3.73
CA ALA A 96 -14.14 -18.69 4.03
C ALA A 96 -13.45 -17.52 4.75
N ILE A 97 -12.59 -17.79 5.73
CA ILE A 97 -11.83 -16.77 6.46
C ILE A 97 -10.88 -16.04 5.50
N VAL A 98 -10.12 -16.77 4.69
CA VAL A 98 -9.19 -16.19 3.71
C VAL A 98 -9.92 -15.35 2.67
N SER A 99 -11.03 -15.86 2.13
CA SER A 99 -11.88 -15.11 1.18
C SER A 99 -12.44 -13.83 1.82
N GLY A 100 -12.91 -13.90 3.06
CA GLY A 100 -13.39 -12.74 3.82
C GLY A 100 -12.30 -11.68 4.02
N ALA A 101 -11.10 -12.09 4.41
CA ALA A 101 -9.95 -11.20 4.55
C ALA A 101 -9.56 -10.54 3.21
N PHE A 102 -9.56 -11.32 2.12
CA PHE A 102 -9.30 -10.80 0.78
C PHE A 102 -10.33 -9.75 0.33
N LEU A 103 -11.63 -9.99 0.61
CA LEU A 103 -12.69 -9.03 0.29
C LEU A 103 -12.54 -7.73 1.07
N GLN A 104 -12.21 -7.80 2.37
CA GLN A 104 -11.92 -6.61 3.18
C GLN A 104 -10.70 -5.85 2.64
N TRP A 105 -9.64 -6.58 2.28
CA TRP A 105 -8.45 -6.00 1.67
C TRP A 105 -8.76 -5.28 0.35
N GLN A 106 -9.61 -5.82 -0.51
CA GLN A 106 -9.98 -5.16 -1.76
C GLN A 106 -10.67 -3.81 -1.53
N VAL A 107 -11.54 -3.71 -0.52
CA VAL A 107 -12.21 -2.44 -0.18
C VAL A 107 -11.18 -1.40 0.26
N ILE A 108 -10.37 -1.72 1.28
CA ILE A 108 -9.41 -0.74 1.81
C ILE A 108 -8.27 -0.45 0.85
N GLY A 109 -7.72 -1.48 0.20
CA GLY A 109 -6.63 -1.36 -0.76
C GLY A 109 -6.99 -0.51 -1.98
N SER A 110 -8.23 -0.62 -2.48
CA SER A 110 -8.70 0.22 -3.57
C SER A 110 -8.85 1.69 -3.16
N ALA A 111 -9.33 1.97 -1.94
CA ALA A 111 -9.42 3.32 -1.41
C ALA A 111 -8.04 3.96 -1.19
N ILE A 112 -7.07 3.20 -0.66
CA ILE A 112 -5.67 3.65 -0.53
C ILE A 112 -5.08 3.96 -1.91
N GLU A 113 -5.31 3.09 -2.90
CA GLU A 113 -4.80 3.28 -4.25
C GLU A 113 -5.41 4.51 -4.95
N ALA A 114 -6.71 4.74 -4.75
CA ALA A 114 -7.39 5.94 -5.25
C ALA A 114 -6.79 7.22 -4.63
N ALA A 115 -6.54 7.25 -3.32
CA ALA A 115 -5.88 8.36 -2.65
C ALA A 115 -4.46 8.57 -3.21
N ARG A 116 -3.67 7.50 -3.32
CA ARG A 116 -2.29 7.55 -3.83
C ARG A 116 -2.22 8.10 -5.25
N LEU A 117 -2.99 7.53 -6.18
CA LEU A 117 -2.97 7.94 -7.58
C LEU A 117 -3.61 9.31 -7.78
N GLY A 118 -4.70 9.61 -7.07
CA GLY A 118 -5.37 10.91 -7.11
C GLY A 118 -4.43 12.04 -6.66
N THR A 119 -3.77 11.89 -5.51
CA THR A 119 -2.81 12.89 -5.03
C THR A 119 -1.62 13.04 -5.97
N LYS A 120 -1.07 11.94 -6.52
CA LYS A 120 0.02 12.02 -7.50
C LYS A 120 -0.40 12.77 -8.77
N ALA A 121 -1.65 12.61 -9.22
CA ALA A 121 -2.19 13.37 -10.34
C ALA A 121 -2.31 14.88 -10.00
N SER A 122 -2.75 15.23 -8.80
CA SER A 122 -2.79 16.62 -8.34
C SER A 122 -1.40 17.27 -8.23
N ILE A 123 -0.41 16.54 -7.71
CA ILE A 123 1.00 16.98 -7.69
C ILE A 123 1.52 17.20 -9.11
N GLU A 124 1.19 16.30 -10.04
CA GLU A 124 1.61 16.43 -11.43
C GLU A 124 0.99 17.66 -12.12
N ALA A 125 -0.27 17.97 -11.84
CA ALA A 125 -0.98 19.12 -12.38
C ALA A 125 -0.53 20.48 -11.80
N ALA A 126 0.20 20.49 -10.67
CA ALA A 126 0.64 21.71 -10.01
C ALA A 126 1.55 22.58 -10.88
N ALA A 127 1.29 23.89 -10.93
CA ALA A 127 2.09 24.84 -11.69
C ALA A 127 3.30 25.37 -10.90
N THR A 128 3.28 25.23 -9.57
CA THR A 128 4.32 25.73 -8.67
C THR A 128 4.70 24.69 -7.61
N ALA A 129 5.83 24.90 -6.95
CA ALA A 129 6.27 24.03 -5.86
C ALA A 129 5.31 24.08 -4.67
N SER A 130 4.80 25.28 -4.35
CA SER A 130 3.81 25.48 -3.28
C SER A 130 2.51 24.74 -3.58
N ASP A 131 2.02 24.75 -4.83
CA ASP A 131 0.81 24.02 -5.21
C ASP A 131 1.02 22.50 -5.12
N ALA A 132 2.20 22.02 -5.51
CA ALA A 132 2.55 20.61 -5.41
C ALA A 132 2.60 20.14 -3.96
N GLU A 133 3.18 20.94 -3.06
CA GLU A 133 3.22 20.66 -1.62
C GLU A 133 1.83 20.71 -0.99
N ALA A 134 1.00 21.70 -1.37
CA ALA A 134 -0.38 21.76 -0.93
C ALA A 134 -1.19 20.53 -1.37
N ALA A 135 -1.01 20.08 -2.61
CA ALA A 135 -1.64 18.86 -3.11
C ALA A 135 -1.19 17.61 -2.33
N ALA A 136 0.10 17.48 -2.03
CA ALA A 136 0.63 16.37 -1.24
C ALA A 136 0.07 16.37 0.19
N ASN A 137 0.01 17.54 0.84
CA ASN A 137 -0.50 17.70 2.20
C ASN A 137 -2.03 17.50 2.31
N ALA A 138 -2.76 17.63 1.19
CA ALA A 138 -4.20 17.44 1.14
C ALA A 138 -4.63 15.98 0.96
N VAL A 139 -3.69 15.02 0.91
CA VAL A 139 -4.04 13.59 0.85
C VAL A 139 -4.89 13.20 2.05
N VAL A 140 -5.96 12.45 1.77
CA VAL A 140 -6.81 11.86 2.81
C VAL A 140 -6.73 10.35 2.66
N TRP A 141 -6.10 9.69 3.62
CA TRP A 141 -6.02 8.23 3.67
C TRP A 141 -7.31 7.65 4.27
N PRO A 142 -7.78 6.50 3.78
CA PRO A 142 -8.90 5.80 4.40
C PRO A 142 -8.40 5.14 5.70
N GLY A 143 -8.63 5.79 6.85
CA GLY A 143 -8.18 5.32 8.16
C GLY A 143 -8.92 6.00 9.30
#